data_AF-A0A3D1JA90-F1
#
_entry.id   AF-A0A3D1JA90-F1
#
_cell.length_a   1.000
_cell.length_b   1.000
_cell.length_c   1.000
_cell.angle_alpha   90.00
_cell.angle_beta   90.00
_cell.angle_gamma   90.00
#
_symmetry.space_group_name_H-M   'P 1'
#
loop_
_entity.id
_entity.type
_entity.pdbx_description
1 polymer ?
#
loop_
_entity_poly.entity_id
_entity_poly.type
_entity_poly.pdbx_seq_one_letter_code
_entity_poly.pdbx_strand_id
1 'polypeptide(L)'
;MDYKQLANDIYEKVGGGKNIQHVTHCATRLRFTLADDKKADSEGIKQLKGVTGLVQGNGQYQVIIGPDVSSVYAQLPVTENGAEDASNDNSVISRLLDFIAGCFTPMIAIIAAGGMLQVVLSLLELSGILAATDDTYLVLYQVSQAAFFFIPIYLGNSVAKRLKIDPFLGSYVGGIFVMPGLTTLLSQEGGITLFGLTVPNVSYNASVLPVLLTVWLMSYVYRFADRILPNSVKFILRPLIAIIVITPFALLLIGPLGVTIGNYVSQFLNYLTNNFGPLAVLFMGAFAQLLVMTGMHTTLTPILLTSLATYGYDDLIVPGMLLGLAAEAAICLAAGIKANDAEFKQVSFSSAITALMGVSEPALYGVTLRLKKPIVGMILGGAVGGLYFGLMKINTPVVIASFVALPSYSNVLHATIGSLITFVIAFAYTWFVVKDSDFPNNNVATVTETADVEAPAATETTEEQTVVEKIVLAPLQGMVIPLAETNDQAFASLALGKGAAVKPQDDTIAAPFSGKVSAVFPGNHAIGITSDSGIELLIHIGIDTVNMQGDGFTRQVNDGDTFSAGQALLHFDSAKIAAAGYEDTVMITVTNTMNFLDVVALAAHQEVQAGDQLLAVF
;
A
#
# COMPACT_ATOMS: atom_id res chain seq x y z
N MET A 1 21.59 -14.41 29.40
CA MET A 1 21.63 -12.95 29.18
C MET A 1 20.23 -12.45 29.47
N ASP A 2 20.06 -11.54 30.43
CA ASP A 2 18.73 -10.97 30.69
C ASP A 2 18.46 -9.88 29.65
N TYR A 3 17.65 -10.21 28.64
CA TYR A 3 17.37 -9.32 27.52
C TYR A 3 16.60 -8.07 27.93
N LYS A 4 15.77 -8.16 28.99
CA LYS A 4 14.97 -7.03 29.47
C LYS A 4 15.82 -6.03 30.24
N GLN A 5 16.71 -6.54 31.10
CA GLN A 5 17.68 -5.71 31.78
C GLN A 5 18.61 -5.00 30.79
N LEU A 6 19.15 -5.75 29.82
CA LEU A 6 20.03 -5.16 28.80
C LEU A 6 19.33 -4.12 27.93
N ALA A 7 18.08 -4.36 27.53
CA ALA A 7 17.32 -3.38 26.74
C ALA A 7 17.08 -2.09 27.52
N ASN A 8 16.74 -2.18 28.81
CA ASN A 8 16.58 -1.02 29.68
C ASN A 8 17.91 -0.27 29.89
N ASP A 9 19.00 -1.00 30.15
CA ASP A 9 20.32 -0.41 30.35
C ASP A 9 20.81 0.31 29.08
N ILE A 10 20.55 -0.27 27.89
CA ILE A 10 20.84 0.39 26.61
C ILE A 10 19.96 1.63 26.45
N TYR A 11 18.65 1.52 26.71
CA TYR A 11 17.70 2.61 26.57
C TYR A 11 18.05 3.83 27.43
N GLU A 12 18.37 3.62 28.71
CA GLU A 12 18.79 4.69 29.61
C GLU A 12 20.10 5.33 29.15
N LYS A 13 21.07 4.50 28.75
CA LYS A 13 22.40 5.00 28.34
C LYS A 13 22.41 5.68 26.98
N VAL A 14 21.45 5.46 26.09
CA VAL A 14 21.31 6.27 24.86
C VAL A 14 20.53 7.56 25.07
N GLY A 15 20.10 7.87 26.31
CA GLY A 15 19.40 9.10 26.68
C GLY A 15 17.87 8.98 26.74
N GLY A 16 17.32 7.77 26.62
CA GLY A 16 15.88 7.48 26.77
C GLY A 16 14.97 8.04 25.67
N GLY A 17 13.65 7.98 25.89
CA GLY A 17 12.63 8.23 24.85
C GLY A 17 12.63 9.64 24.25
N LYS A 18 13.16 10.64 24.95
CA LYS A 18 13.31 12.00 24.41
C LYS A 18 14.53 12.15 23.49
N ASN A 19 15.50 11.24 23.58
CA ASN A 19 16.70 11.25 22.74
C ASN A 19 16.63 10.27 21.58
N ILE A 20 15.76 9.26 21.65
CA ILE A 20 15.59 8.25 20.61
C ILE A 20 14.50 8.70 19.63
N GLN A 21 14.87 9.05 18.40
CA GLN A 21 13.92 9.37 17.33
C GLN A 21 13.39 8.11 16.66
N HIS A 22 14.29 7.16 16.39
CA HIS A 22 13.94 5.88 15.80
C HIS A 22 14.88 4.80 16.31
N VAL A 23 14.39 3.56 16.40
CA VAL A 23 15.23 2.39 16.64
C VAL A 23 14.78 1.26 15.75
N THR A 24 15.73 0.59 15.11
CA THR A 24 15.51 -0.62 14.30
C THR A 24 16.63 -1.61 14.58
N HIS A 25 16.58 -2.80 13.98
CA HIS A 25 17.65 -3.78 14.12
C HIS A 25 17.87 -4.59 12.84
N CYS A 26 19.11 -5.01 12.62
CA CYS A 26 19.43 -6.04 11.64
C CYS A 26 19.64 -7.39 12.33
N ALA A 27 20.38 -8.32 11.72
CA ALA A 27 20.67 -9.63 12.30
C ALA A 27 21.59 -9.56 13.53
N THR A 28 22.39 -8.50 13.70
CA THR A 28 23.41 -8.43 14.78
C THR A 28 23.49 -7.12 15.56
N ARG A 29 22.75 -6.07 15.16
CA ARG A 29 22.90 -4.71 15.74
C ARG A 29 21.57 -3.99 15.93
N LEU A 30 21.44 -3.31 17.06
CA LEU A 30 20.43 -2.26 17.25
C LEU A 30 20.95 -1.00 16.57
N ARG A 31 20.09 -0.30 15.83
CA ARG A 31 20.41 0.95 15.14
C ARG A 31 19.48 2.02 15.67
N PHE A 32 20.04 2.95 16.43
CA PHE A 32 19.32 4.11 16.94
C PHE A 32 19.57 5.31 16.04
N THR A 33 18.52 6.05 15.73
CA THR A 33 18.60 7.43 15.28
C THR A 33 18.36 8.29 16.52
N LEU A 34 19.40 8.97 16.98
CA LEU A 34 19.32 9.82 18.17
C LEU A 34 19.14 11.28 17.77
N ALA A 35 18.40 12.03 18.57
CA ALA A 35 18.27 13.48 18.39
C ALA A 35 19.57 14.22 18.73
N ASP A 36 20.34 13.69 19.69
CA ASP A 36 21.65 14.20 20.07
C ASP A 36 22.55 13.04 20.53
N ASP A 37 23.54 12.70 19.69
CA ASP A 37 24.51 11.63 19.96
C ASP A 37 25.36 11.91 21.21
N LYS A 38 25.54 13.18 21.61
CA LYS A 38 26.35 13.55 22.79
C LYS A 38 25.67 13.19 24.11
N LYS A 39 24.37 12.93 24.10
CA LYS A 39 23.61 12.48 25.29
C LYS A 39 23.73 10.97 25.52
N ALA A 40 24.34 10.23 24.59
CA ALA A 40 24.52 8.79 24.73
C ALA A 40 25.87 8.43 25.40
N ASP A 41 25.79 7.68 26.50
CA ASP A 41 26.92 7.13 27.25
C ASP A 41 27.55 5.96 26.48
N SER A 42 28.39 6.31 25.51
CA SER A 42 29.04 5.37 24.59
C SER A 42 30.02 4.43 25.27
N GLU A 43 30.74 4.91 26.30
CA GLU A 43 31.66 4.08 27.07
C GLU A 43 30.92 3.12 27.98
N GLY A 44 29.85 3.57 28.64
CA GLY A 44 29.01 2.71 29.47
C GLY A 44 28.29 1.63 28.67
N ILE A 45 27.86 1.90 27.44
CA ILE A 45 27.21 0.90 26.57
C ILE A 45 28.19 -0.20 26.14
N LYS A 46 29.44 0.15 25.82
CA LYS A 46 30.47 -0.85 25.46
C LYS A 46 30.81 -1.81 26.62
N GLN A 47 30.56 -1.40 27.86
CA GLN A 47 30.79 -2.21 29.05
C GLN A 47 29.61 -3.10 29.44
N LEU A 48 28.44 -2.94 28.79
CA LEU A 48 27.26 -3.76 29.07
C LEU A 48 27.49 -5.22 28.66
N LYS A 49 27.13 -6.14 29.56
CA LYS A 49 27.29 -7.57 29.34
C LYS A 49 26.38 -8.04 28.20
N GLY A 50 26.99 -8.37 27.06
CA GLY A 50 26.30 -8.82 25.84
C GLY A 50 26.22 -7.77 24.73
N VAL A 51 26.84 -6.61 24.93
CA VAL A 51 27.25 -5.71 23.84
C VAL A 51 28.66 -6.11 23.40
N THR A 52 28.82 -6.41 22.12
CA THR A 52 30.10 -6.81 21.51
C THR A 52 30.82 -5.65 20.83
N GLY A 53 30.14 -4.53 20.65
CA GLY A 53 30.73 -3.33 20.08
C GLY A 53 29.72 -2.20 19.91
N LEU A 54 30.24 -1.03 19.57
CA LEU A 54 29.44 0.15 19.32
C LEU A 54 30.04 0.92 18.15
N VAL A 55 29.20 1.27 17.18
CA VAL A 55 29.61 1.95 15.95
C VAL A 55 28.74 3.20 15.80
N GLN A 56 29.37 4.34 15.65
CA GLN A 56 28.72 5.62 15.35
C GLN A 56 29.16 6.06 13.96
N GLY A 57 28.20 6.32 13.07
CA GLY A 57 28.44 6.78 11.72
C GLY A 57 27.15 6.90 10.91
N ASN A 58 27.14 7.77 9.89
CA ASN A 58 26.01 7.99 8.98
C ASN A 58 24.68 8.34 9.69
N GLY A 59 24.74 9.16 10.75
CA GLY A 59 23.54 9.57 11.51
C GLY A 59 22.88 8.45 12.32
N GLN A 60 23.55 7.31 12.48
CA GLN A 60 23.05 6.18 13.27
C GLN A 60 24.04 5.75 14.36
N TYR A 61 23.49 5.58 15.55
CA TYR A 61 24.15 5.09 16.74
C TYR A 61 23.87 3.59 16.88
N GLN A 62 24.85 2.73 16.59
CA GLN A 62 24.66 1.28 16.50
C GLN A 62 25.27 0.52 17.68
N VAL A 63 24.46 -0.28 18.36
CA VAL A 63 24.89 -1.18 19.43
C VAL A 63 24.95 -2.61 18.89
N ILE A 64 26.15 -3.19 18.83
CA ILE A 64 26.38 -4.55 18.34
C ILE A 64 26.11 -5.53 19.50
N ILE A 65 25.16 -6.43 19.30
CA ILE A 65 24.75 -7.43 20.31
C ILE A 65 25.07 -8.84 19.81
N GLY A 66 24.97 -9.07 18.50
CA GLY A 66 25.09 -10.39 17.89
C GLY A 66 23.71 -11.01 17.60
N PRO A 67 23.62 -12.34 17.41
CA PRO A 67 22.41 -13.02 16.94
C PRO A 67 21.18 -12.86 17.84
N ASP A 68 21.38 -12.45 19.10
CA ASP A 68 20.32 -12.18 20.08
C ASP A 68 19.65 -10.81 19.95
N VAL A 69 20.07 -9.97 19.00
CA VAL A 69 19.62 -8.58 18.87
C VAL A 69 18.10 -8.42 18.76
N SER A 70 17.41 -9.33 18.05
CA SER A 70 15.96 -9.29 17.91
C SER A 70 15.25 -9.47 19.26
N SER A 71 15.82 -10.28 20.14
CA SER A 71 15.30 -10.53 21.49
C SER A 71 15.50 -9.32 22.41
N VAL A 72 16.59 -8.57 22.24
CA VAL A 72 16.86 -7.32 22.98
C VAL A 72 16.00 -6.17 22.45
N TYR A 73 15.87 -6.05 21.12
CA TYR A 73 15.00 -5.05 20.48
C TYR A 73 13.55 -5.17 20.95
N ALA A 74 13.01 -6.39 21.04
CA ALA A 74 11.65 -6.63 21.49
C ALA A 74 11.37 -6.19 22.94
N GLN A 75 12.42 -5.97 23.74
CA GLN A 75 12.32 -5.53 25.14
C GLN A 75 12.64 -4.03 25.32
N LEU A 76 12.99 -3.30 24.26
CA LEU A 76 13.20 -1.87 24.34
C LEU A 76 11.89 -1.16 24.68
N PRO A 77 11.87 -0.21 25.62
CA PRO A 77 10.73 0.65 25.86
C PRO A 77 10.64 1.68 24.74
N VAL A 78 10.17 1.26 23.57
CA VAL A 78 9.98 2.16 22.42
C VAL A 78 8.74 3.02 22.69
N THR A 79 8.96 4.29 23.02
CA THR A 79 7.96 5.33 22.78
C THR A 79 7.90 5.55 21.27
N GLU A 80 6.93 4.92 20.60
CA GLU A 80 6.39 5.54 19.41
C GLU A 80 5.99 6.96 19.82
N ASN A 81 6.44 7.98 19.10
CA ASN A 81 5.69 9.24 19.01
C ASN A 81 4.33 8.89 18.38
N GLY A 82 3.47 8.25 19.16
CA GLY A 82 2.06 8.39 19.02
C GLY A 82 1.78 9.86 19.28
N ALA A 83 1.06 10.47 18.36
CA ALA A 83 0.11 11.48 18.79
C ALA A 83 -0.72 10.84 19.93
N GLU A 84 -0.34 11.13 21.18
CA GLU A 84 -1.31 11.25 22.24
C GLU A 84 -2.17 12.46 21.89
N ASP A 85 -3.09 12.26 20.96
CA ASP A 85 -4.28 13.08 20.90
C ASP A 85 -5.42 12.33 21.57
N ALA A 86 -5.81 12.91 22.70
CA ALA A 86 -6.89 12.47 23.54
C ALA A 86 -8.22 12.44 22.75
N SER A 87 -8.72 11.24 22.49
CA SER A 87 -10.15 11.00 22.60
C SER A 87 -10.37 9.70 23.37
N ASN A 88 -10.78 9.89 24.61
CA ASN A 88 -11.07 8.87 25.60
C ASN A 88 -12.35 8.13 25.22
N ASP A 89 -12.28 7.21 24.24
CA ASP A 89 -13.33 6.22 24.02
C ASP A 89 -12.71 4.81 23.92
N ASN A 90 -12.55 4.19 25.08
CA ASN A 90 -11.89 2.90 25.32
C ASN A 90 -12.67 1.68 24.76
N SER A 91 -13.49 1.88 23.73
CA SER A 91 -14.25 0.81 23.10
C SER A 91 -13.31 -0.08 22.28
N VAL A 92 -13.38 -1.39 22.52
CA VAL A 92 -12.72 -2.43 21.70
C VAL A 92 -13.08 -2.25 20.21
N ILE A 93 -14.29 -1.77 19.93
CA ILE A 93 -14.78 -1.50 18.58
C ILE A 93 -14.03 -0.31 17.95
N SER A 94 -13.75 0.75 18.72
CA SER A 94 -12.95 1.88 18.20
C SER A 94 -11.56 1.42 17.80
N ARG A 95 -10.88 0.66 18.65
CA ARG A 95 -9.53 0.13 18.35
C ARG A 95 -9.52 -0.78 17.13
N LEU A 96 -10.58 -1.60 16.96
CA LEU A 96 -10.73 -2.44 15.77
C LEU A 96 -10.93 -1.60 14.51
N LEU A 97 -11.80 -0.59 14.55
CA LEU A 97 -12.01 0.34 13.44
C LEU A 97 -10.75 1.15 13.12
N ASP A 98 -9.98 1.55 14.13
CA ASP A 98 -8.69 2.22 13.99
C ASP A 98 -7.67 1.33 13.27
N PHE A 99 -7.61 0.07 13.66
CA PHE A 99 -6.78 -0.92 12.99
C PHE A 99 -7.19 -1.11 11.53
N ILE A 100 -8.49 -1.29 11.26
CA ILE A 100 -9.03 -1.48 9.90
C ILE A 100 -8.71 -0.26 9.04
N ALA A 101 -9.13 0.94 9.45
CA ALA A 101 -8.89 2.16 8.70
C ALA A 101 -7.39 2.40 8.42
N GLY A 102 -6.54 2.11 9.41
CA GLY A 102 -5.10 2.20 9.26
C GLY A 102 -4.49 1.19 8.27
N CYS A 103 -5.18 0.07 7.99
CA CYS A 103 -4.79 -0.85 6.93
C CYS A 103 -5.27 -0.38 5.55
N PHE A 104 -6.30 0.47 5.48
CA PHE A 104 -6.74 1.07 4.23
C PHE A 104 -5.88 2.25 3.82
N THR A 105 -5.21 2.96 4.74
CA THR A 105 -4.37 4.15 4.44
C THR A 105 -3.47 3.99 3.19
N PRO A 106 -2.70 2.90 3.03
CA PRO A 106 -1.83 2.72 1.85
C PRO A 106 -2.57 2.49 0.53
N MET A 107 -3.89 2.25 0.57
CA MET A 107 -4.71 1.91 -0.59
C MET A 107 -5.45 3.12 -1.20
N ILE A 108 -5.21 4.37 -0.76
CA ILE A 108 -5.91 5.57 -1.31
C ILE A 108 -5.76 5.60 -2.81
N ALA A 109 -4.52 5.68 -3.29
CA ALA A 109 -4.23 5.89 -4.69
C ALA A 109 -4.84 4.81 -5.59
N ILE A 110 -4.86 3.55 -5.13
CA ILE A 110 -5.46 2.43 -5.86
C ILE A 110 -6.99 2.60 -5.95
N ILE A 111 -7.64 2.90 -4.83
CA ILE A 111 -9.09 3.13 -4.76
C ILE A 111 -9.47 4.38 -5.56
N ALA A 112 -8.64 5.42 -5.51
CA ALA A 112 -8.78 6.67 -6.27
C ALA A 112 -8.76 6.40 -7.76
N ALA A 113 -7.74 5.69 -8.25
CA ALA A 113 -7.58 5.38 -9.67
C ALA A 113 -8.76 4.53 -10.19
N GLY A 114 -9.12 3.46 -9.47
CA GLY A 114 -10.25 2.61 -9.85
C GLY A 114 -11.58 3.35 -9.84
N GLY A 115 -11.85 4.11 -8.78
CA GLY A 115 -13.08 4.89 -8.66
C GLY A 115 -13.19 6.01 -9.71
N MET A 116 -12.09 6.71 -10.00
CA MET A 116 -12.07 7.77 -11.01
C MET A 116 -12.30 7.22 -12.42
N LEU A 117 -11.71 6.07 -12.73
CA LEU A 117 -11.94 5.40 -14.01
C LEU A 117 -13.41 4.97 -14.16
N GLN A 118 -14.06 4.47 -13.10
CA GLN A 118 -15.48 4.16 -13.12
C GLN A 118 -16.34 5.40 -13.43
N VAL A 119 -16.06 6.55 -12.79
CA VAL A 119 -16.79 7.80 -13.08
C VAL A 119 -16.65 8.18 -14.55
N VAL A 120 -15.43 8.13 -15.11
CA VAL A 120 -15.21 8.45 -16.53
C VAL A 120 -16.03 7.52 -17.42
N LEU A 121 -15.99 6.21 -17.16
CA LEU A 121 -16.77 5.24 -17.94
C LEU A 121 -18.27 5.49 -17.85
N SER A 122 -18.80 5.73 -16.66
CA SER A 122 -20.23 5.99 -16.50
C SER A 122 -20.67 7.31 -17.15
N LEU A 123 -19.81 8.34 -17.18
CA LEU A 123 -20.10 9.58 -17.91
C LEU A 123 -20.09 9.36 -19.43
N LEU A 124 -19.14 8.57 -19.95
CA LEU A 124 -19.08 8.22 -21.36
C LEU A 124 -20.30 7.42 -21.79
N GLU A 125 -20.74 6.48 -20.96
CA GLU A 125 -21.99 5.72 -21.15
C GLU A 125 -23.21 6.63 -21.16
N LEU A 126 -23.37 7.49 -20.15
CA LEU A 126 -24.50 8.41 -20.06
C LEU A 126 -24.55 9.41 -21.21
N SER A 127 -23.39 9.86 -21.72
CA SER A 127 -23.31 10.76 -22.88
C SER A 127 -23.60 10.07 -24.21
N GLY A 128 -23.65 8.73 -24.24
CA GLY A 128 -23.78 7.94 -25.46
C GLY A 128 -22.51 7.90 -26.33
N ILE A 129 -21.35 8.28 -25.80
CA ILE A 129 -20.07 8.23 -26.52
C ILE A 129 -19.53 6.80 -26.58
N LEU A 130 -19.70 6.04 -25.50
CA LEU A 130 -19.22 4.67 -25.38
C LEU A 130 -20.30 3.82 -24.71
N ALA A 131 -20.82 2.80 -25.39
CA ALA A 131 -21.86 1.96 -24.82
C ALA A 131 -21.26 0.96 -23.83
N ALA A 132 -22.01 0.58 -22.79
CA ALA A 132 -21.58 -0.45 -21.83
C ALA A 132 -21.34 -1.84 -22.45
N THR A 133 -21.81 -2.04 -23.69
CA THR A 133 -21.60 -3.26 -24.47
C THR A 133 -20.33 -3.24 -25.31
N ASP A 134 -19.68 -2.08 -25.47
CA ASP A 134 -18.50 -1.95 -26.32
C ASP A 134 -17.28 -2.61 -25.66
N ASP A 135 -16.45 -3.30 -26.44
CA ASP A 135 -15.27 -4.01 -25.91
C ASP A 135 -14.33 -3.07 -25.15
N THR A 136 -14.15 -1.84 -25.64
CA THR A 136 -13.36 -0.80 -24.96
C THR A 136 -13.93 -0.48 -23.58
N TYR A 137 -15.25 -0.36 -23.45
CA TYR A 137 -15.90 -0.13 -22.17
C TYR A 137 -15.66 -1.32 -21.24
N LEU A 138 -15.91 -2.54 -21.74
CA LEU A 138 -15.78 -3.76 -20.94
C LEU A 138 -14.35 -3.94 -20.42
N VAL A 139 -13.33 -3.71 -21.25
CA VAL A 139 -11.92 -3.80 -20.83
C VAL A 139 -11.60 -2.75 -19.77
N LEU A 140 -11.91 -1.48 -20.02
CA LEU A 140 -11.64 -0.40 -19.06
C LEU A 140 -12.42 -0.59 -17.76
N TYR A 141 -13.64 -1.12 -17.84
CA TYR A 141 -14.42 -1.48 -16.67
C TYR A 141 -13.70 -2.56 -15.85
N GLN A 142 -13.19 -3.64 -16.45
CA GLN A 142 -12.41 -4.64 -15.72
C GLN A 142 -11.13 -4.06 -15.09
N VAL A 143 -10.45 -3.14 -15.78
CA VAL A 143 -9.29 -2.42 -15.22
C VAL A 143 -9.70 -1.61 -13.99
N SER A 144 -10.84 -0.93 -14.05
CA SER A 144 -11.37 -0.18 -12.89
C SER A 144 -11.72 -1.11 -11.72
N GLN A 145 -12.26 -2.30 -12.01
CA GLN A 145 -12.61 -3.30 -11.02
C GLN A 145 -11.39 -3.87 -10.29
N ALA A 146 -10.20 -3.88 -10.89
CA ALA A 146 -8.99 -4.43 -10.27
C ALA A 146 -8.69 -3.78 -8.90
N ALA A 147 -8.95 -2.48 -8.75
CA ALA A 147 -8.76 -1.75 -7.50
C ALA A 147 -9.61 -2.30 -6.34
N PHE A 148 -10.81 -2.81 -6.64
CA PHE A 148 -11.78 -3.30 -5.66
C PHE A 148 -11.75 -4.82 -5.52
N PHE A 149 -11.65 -5.52 -6.65
CA PHE A 149 -11.62 -6.98 -6.71
C PHE A 149 -10.44 -7.55 -5.92
N PHE A 150 -9.25 -6.92 -6.05
CA PHE A 150 -8.03 -7.35 -5.37
C PHE A 150 -7.81 -6.72 -3.98
N ILE A 151 -8.83 -6.08 -3.38
CA ILE A 151 -8.79 -5.61 -1.99
C ILE A 151 -8.24 -6.68 -1.04
N PRO A 152 -8.62 -7.97 -1.12
CA PRO A 152 -8.02 -8.99 -0.27
C PRO A 152 -6.49 -9.03 -0.32
N ILE A 153 -5.88 -8.86 -1.50
CA ILE A 153 -4.42 -8.87 -1.69
C ILE A 153 -3.76 -7.63 -1.04
N TYR A 154 -4.29 -6.45 -1.35
CA TYR A 154 -3.75 -5.17 -0.86
C TYR A 154 -3.92 -5.04 0.66
N LEU A 155 -5.09 -5.43 1.16
CA LEU A 155 -5.40 -5.40 2.58
C LEU A 155 -4.60 -6.45 3.34
N GLY A 156 -4.47 -7.67 2.78
CA GLY A 156 -3.63 -8.71 3.36
C GLY A 156 -2.18 -8.24 3.59
N ASN A 157 -1.61 -7.52 2.62
CA ASN A 157 -0.31 -6.88 2.75
C ASN A 157 -0.24 -5.91 3.95
N SER A 158 -1.20 -4.98 3.99
CA SER A 158 -1.24 -3.91 5.00
C SER A 158 -1.47 -4.46 6.41
N VAL A 159 -2.36 -5.45 6.55
CA VAL A 159 -2.62 -6.16 7.81
C VAL A 159 -1.37 -6.91 8.27
N ALA A 160 -0.68 -7.62 7.38
CA ALA A 160 0.56 -8.32 7.69
C ALA A 160 1.66 -7.35 8.17
N LYS A 161 1.82 -6.21 7.48
CA LYS A 161 2.74 -5.15 7.87
C LYS A 161 2.43 -4.63 9.28
N ARG A 162 1.16 -4.37 9.59
CA ARG A 162 0.71 -3.93 10.94
C ARG A 162 0.94 -4.99 12.02
N LEU A 163 0.82 -6.27 11.68
CA LEU A 163 1.02 -7.40 12.60
C LEU A 163 2.49 -7.83 12.74
N LYS A 164 3.41 -7.12 12.06
CA LYS A 164 4.85 -7.40 12.04
C LYS A 164 5.18 -8.80 11.51
N ILE A 165 4.46 -9.22 10.47
CA ILE A 165 4.76 -10.41 9.67
C ILE A 165 5.05 -9.98 8.23
N ASP A 166 5.64 -10.89 7.44
CA ASP A 166 6.00 -10.61 6.06
C ASP A 166 4.78 -10.14 5.23
N PRO A 167 4.80 -8.92 4.65
CA PRO A 167 3.68 -8.39 3.89
C PRO A 167 3.29 -9.23 2.67
N PHE A 168 4.26 -9.87 2.00
CA PHE A 168 3.97 -10.74 0.85
C PHE A 168 3.24 -12.01 1.27
N LEU A 169 3.46 -12.53 2.48
CA LEU A 169 2.64 -13.63 3.00
C LEU A 169 1.20 -13.18 3.26
N GLY A 170 1.01 -11.94 3.73
CA GLY A 170 -0.32 -11.34 3.82
C GLY A 170 -1.01 -11.24 2.47
N SER A 171 -0.30 -10.73 1.46
CA SER A 171 -0.77 -10.69 0.07
C SER A 171 -1.09 -12.07 -0.47
N TYR A 172 -0.29 -13.09 -0.13
CA TYR A 172 -0.52 -14.46 -0.57
C TYR A 172 -1.83 -15.02 0.00
N VAL A 173 -2.14 -14.76 1.28
CA VAL A 173 -3.45 -15.09 1.87
C VAL A 173 -4.58 -14.40 1.12
N GLY A 174 -4.43 -13.12 0.79
CA GLY A 174 -5.39 -12.40 -0.05
C GLY A 174 -5.58 -13.06 -1.41
N GLY A 175 -4.47 -13.47 -2.04
CA GLY A 175 -4.46 -14.15 -3.34
C GLY A 175 -5.17 -15.50 -3.34
N ILE A 176 -5.12 -16.25 -2.23
CA ILE A 176 -5.88 -17.50 -2.07
C ILE A 176 -7.38 -17.24 -2.23
N PHE A 177 -7.91 -16.17 -1.60
CA PHE A 177 -9.34 -15.86 -1.61
C PHE A 177 -9.87 -15.46 -2.99
N VAL A 178 -9.04 -14.84 -3.83
CA VAL A 178 -9.42 -14.35 -5.17
C VAL A 178 -8.88 -15.22 -6.31
N MET A 179 -8.29 -16.38 -5.99
CA MET A 179 -7.68 -17.27 -6.98
C MET A 179 -8.75 -17.83 -7.95
N PRO A 180 -8.70 -17.55 -9.26
CA PRO A 180 -9.73 -17.99 -10.21
C PRO A 180 -9.94 -19.51 -10.26
N GLY A 181 -8.85 -20.27 -10.07
CA GLY A 181 -8.93 -21.73 -9.98
C GLY A 181 -9.72 -22.20 -8.75
N LEU A 182 -9.56 -21.53 -7.61
CA LEU A 182 -10.30 -21.86 -6.39
C LEU A 182 -11.76 -21.43 -6.49
N THR A 183 -12.04 -20.24 -7.03
CA THR A 183 -13.44 -19.79 -7.22
C THR A 183 -14.21 -20.72 -8.16
N THR A 184 -13.55 -21.21 -9.22
CA THR A 184 -14.13 -22.20 -10.15
C THR A 184 -14.41 -23.53 -9.45
N LEU A 185 -13.49 -24.01 -8.60
CA LEU A 185 -13.68 -25.23 -7.81
C LEU A 185 -14.84 -25.09 -6.82
N LEU A 186 -14.92 -23.98 -6.09
CA LEU A 186 -15.99 -23.73 -5.11
C LEU A 186 -17.37 -23.55 -5.77
N SER A 187 -17.41 -23.18 -7.04
CA SER A 187 -18.66 -22.97 -7.79
C SER A 187 -19.36 -24.25 -8.25
N GLN A 188 -18.73 -25.42 -8.04
CA GLN A 188 -19.32 -26.72 -8.41
C GLN A 188 -20.55 -27.06 -7.55
N GLU A 189 -21.55 -27.72 -8.14
CA GLU A 189 -22.71 -28.21 -7.40
C GLU A 189 -22.28 -29.17 -6.28
N GLY A 190 -22.71 -28.88 -5.04
CA GLY A 190 -22.33 -29.63 -3.85
C GLY A 190 -21.03 -29.14 -3.18
N GLY A 191 -20.32 -28.17 -3.76
CA GLY A 191 -19.06 -27.64 -3.26
C GLY A 191 -17.90 -28.64 -3.38
N ILE A 192 -16.77 -28.33 -2.73
CA ILE A 192 -15.62 -29.23 -2.66
C ILE A 192 -15.44 -29.78 -1.25
N THR A 193 -14.70 -30.88 -1.11
CA THR A 193 -14.29 -31.38 0.20
C THR A 193 -12.82 -31.07 0.46
N LEU A 194 -12.52 -30.59 1.67
CA LEU A 194 -11.18 -30.40 2.18
C LEU A 194 -11.08 -31.17 3.51
N PHE A 195 -10.19 -32.17 3.56
CA PHE A 195 -10.08 -33.10 4.72
C PHE A 195 -11.40 -33.76 5.13
N GLY A 196 -12.27 -34.06 4.17
CA GLY A 196 -13.58 -34.68 4.42
C GLY A 196 -14.66 -33.71 4.90
N LEU A 197 -14.36 -32.41 4.99
CA LEU A 197 -15.32 -31.36 5.33
C LEU A 197 -15.72 -30.57 4.08
N THR A 198 -17.01 -30.28 3.92
CA THR A 198 -17.52 -29.49 2.79
C THR A 198 -17.10 -28.03 2.94
N VAL A 199 -16.47 -27.49 1.89
CA VAL A 199 -16.21 -26.06 1.74
C VAL A 199 -17.39 -25.45 0.99
N PRO A 200 -18.15 -24.51 1.59
CA PRO A 200 -19.29 -23.90 0.93
C PRO A 200 -18.85 -22.98 -0.20
N ASN A 201 -19.74 -22.80 -1.17
CA ASN A 201 -19.56 -21.84 -2.25
C ASN A 201 -19.74 -20.42 -1.70
N VAL A 202 -18.62 -19.71 -1.51
CA VAL A 202 -18.59 -18.33 -1.01
C VAL A 202 -17.73 -17.49 -1.94
N SER A 203 -18.24 -16.31 -2.30
CA SER A 203 -17.44 -15.30 -3.00
C SER A 203 -16.69 -14.44 -1.99
N TYR A 204 -15.39 -14.26 -2.21
CA TYR A 204 -14.52 -13.44 -1.37
C TYR A 204 -14.11 -12.13 -2.05
N ASN A 205 -14.66 -11.85 -3.22
CA ASN A 205 -14.34 -10.67 -4.02
C ASN A 205 -14.69 -9.41 -3.24
N ALA A 206 -13.78 -8.43 -3.22
CA ALA A 206 -13.93 -7.17 -2.49
C ALA A 206 -14.24 -7.33 -0.97
N SER A 207 -13.99 -8.51 -0.38
CA SER A 207 -14.28 -8.78 1.03
C SER A 207 -13.11 -8.39 1.94
N VAL A 208 -13.40 -7.64 2.99
CA VAL A 208 -12.41 -7.13 3.95
C VAL A 208 -12.20 -8.11 5.11
N LEU A 209 -13.32 -8.62 5.64
CA LEU A 209 -13.32 -9.37 6.90
C LEU A 209 -12.58 -10.71 6.80
N PRO A 210 -12.77 -11.56 5.76
CA PRO A 210 -12.11 -12.86 5.69
C PRO A 210 -10.60 -12.75 5.68
N VAL A 211 -10.02 -11.86 4.85
CA VAL A 211 -8.57 -11.70 4.79
C VAL A 211 -8.02 -11.12 6.09
N LEU A 212 -8.71 -10.15 6.70
CA LEU A 212 -8.26 -9.52 7.94
C LEU A 212 -8.15 -10.54 9.07
N LEU A 213 -9.19 -11.33 9.27
CA LEU A 213 -9.22 -12.38 10.30
C LEU A 213 -8.19 -13.49 10.00
N THR A 214 -8.03 -13.84 8.73
CA THR A 214 -7.11 -14.90 8.31
C THR A 214 -5.65 -14.49 8.52
N VAL A 215 -5.26 -13.28 8.12
CA VAL A 215 -3.90 -12.76 8.34
C VAL A 215 -3.65 -12.50 9.83
N TRP A 216 -4.67 -12.05 10.57
CA TRP A 216 -4.60 -11.96 12.03
C TRP A 216 -4.32 -13.32 12.69
N LEU A 217 -5.06 -14.36 12.32
CA LEU A 217 -4.84 -15.71 12.82
C LEU A 217 -3.48 -16.27 12.36
N MET A 218 -3.08 -16.01 11.11
CA MET A 218 -1.77 -16.37 10.56
C MET A 218 -0.63 -15.80 11.40
N SER A 219 -0.78 -14.60 11.97
CA SER A 219 0.26 -13.99 12.81
C SER A 219 0.62 -14.85 14.03
N TYR A 220 -0.35 -15.56 14.63
CA TYR A 220 -0.09 -16.48 15.73
C TYR A 220 0.61 -17.75 15.25
N VAL A 221 0.14 -18.33 14.14
CA VAL A 221 0.75 -19.51 13.53
C VAL A 221 2.20 -19.22 13.13
N TYR A 222 2.45 -18.06 12.52
CA TYR A 222 3.76 -17.62 12.08
C TYR A 222 4.73 -17.49 13.26
N ARG A 223 4.31 -16.83 14.36
CA ARG A 223 5.13 -16.67 15.58
C ARG A 223 5.36 -18.00 16.29
N PHE A 224 4.39 -18.91 16.25
CA PHE A 224 4.52 -20.25 16.81
C PHE A 224 5.52 -21.11 16.01
N ALA A 225 5.40 -21.11 14.67
CA ALA A 225 6.36 -21.77 13.80
C ALA A 225 7.78 -21.20 13.99
N ASP A 226 7.91 -19.87 14.10
CA ASP A 226 9.19 -19.22 14.37
C ASP A 226 9.83 -19.66 15.70
N ARG A 227 9.01 -19.89 16.74
CA ARG A 227 9.49 -20.35 18.04
C ARG A 227 9.99 -21.79 18.03
N ILE A 228 9.39 -22.67 17.24
CA ILE A 228 9.66 -24.11 17.25
C ILE A 228 10.75 -24.51 16.26
N LEU A 229 10.83 -23.82 15.12
CA LEU A 229 11.73 -24.21 14.04
C LEU A 229 13.20 -23.87 14.33
N PRO A 230 14.15 -24.81 14.09
CA PRO A 230 15.57 -24.52 14.10
C PRO A 230 15.97 -23.48 13.04
N ASN A 231 16.98 -22.67 13.33
CA ASN A 231 17.41 -21.57 12.44
C ASN A 231 17.79 -22.03 11.01
N SER A 232 18.29 -23.26 10.85
CA SER A 232 18.71 -23.81 9.54
C SER A 232 17.56 -24.01 8.56
N VAL A 233 16.33 -24.23 9.05
CA VAL A 233 15.14 -24.52 8.22
C VAL A 233 14.05 -23.47 8.33
N LYS A 234 14.19 -22.54 9.29
CA LYS A 234 13.21 -21.50 9.61
C LYS A 234 12.81 -20.66 8.40
N PHE A 235 13.76 -20.30 7.53
CA PHE A 235 13.48 -19.50 6.34
C PHE A 235 12.46 -20.16 5.40
N ILE A 236 12.55 -21.48 5.21
CA ILE A 236 11.71 -22.25 4.28
C ILE A 236 10.43 -22.73 4.96
N LEU A 237 10.56 -23.32 6.16
CA LEU A 237 9.44 -24.01 6.80
C LEU A 237 8.44 -23.07 7.47
N ARG A 238 8.87 -21.89 7.94
CA ARG A 238 7.96 -20.96 8.61
C ARG A 238 6.87 -20.41 7.68
N PRO A 239 7.18 -19.88 6.48
CA PRO A 239 6.16 -19.50 5.50
C PRO A 239 5.26 -20.68 5.09
N LEU A 240 5.86 -21.85 4.84
CA LEU A 240 5.13 -23.05 4.42
C LEU A 240 4.11 -23.49 5.47
N ILE A 241 4.52 -23.60 6.74
CA ILE A 241 3.64 -23.98 7.85
C ILE A 241 2.55 -22.93 8.04
N ALA A 242 2.89 -21.64 7.99
CA ALA A 242 1.91 -20.57 8.13
C ALA A 242 0.78 -20.70 7.09
N ILE A 243 1.12 -20.93 5.82
CA ILE A 243 0.13 -21.06 4.74
C ILE A 243 -0.64 -22.38 4.80
N ILE A 244 0.03 -23.52 4.98
CA ILE A 244 -0.63 -24.83 5.05
C ILE A 244 -1.61 -24.89 6.20
N VAL A 245 -1.26 -24.33 7.36
CA VAL A 245 -2.12 -24.34 8.53
C VAL A 245 -3.25 -23.33 8.38
N ILE A 246 -2.99 -22.13 7.84
CA ILE A 246 -4.03 -21.09 7.76
C ILE A 246 -5.07 -21.36 6.67
N THR A 247 -4.71 -22.00 5.56
CA THR A 247 -5.62 -22.22 4.42
C THR A 247 -6.88 -23.01 4.82
N PRO A 248 -6.81 -24.11 5.58
CA PRO A 248 -8.00 -24.80 6.08
C PRO A 248 -8.85 -23.93 7.00
N PHE A 249 -8.24 -23.14 7.90
CA PHE A 249 -9.02 -22.20 8.73
C PHE A 249 -9.69 -21.12 7.87
N ALA A 250 -9.01 -20.62 6.85
CA ALA A 250 -9.53 -19.64 5.92
C ALA A 250 -10.78 -20.17 5.20
N LEU A 251 -10.73 -21.40 4.66
CA LEU A 251 -11.79 -21.95 3.81
C LEU A 251 -12.88 -22.71 4.56
N LEU A 252 -12.57 -23.38 5.67
CA LEU A 252 -13.53 -24.19 6.43
C LEU A 252 -14.14 -23.47 7.62
N LEU A 253 -13.53 -22.39 8.10
CA LEU A 253 -14.00 -21.68 9.29
C LEU A 253 -14.31 -20.22 9.00
N ILE A 254 -13.34 -19.45 8.51
CA ILE A 254 -13.49 -18.01 8.32
C ILE A 254 -14.38 -17.70 7.11
N GLY A 255 -14.23 -18.44 6.01
CA GLY A 255 -15.05 -18.23 4.82
C GLY A 255 -16.54 -18.53 5.03
N PRO A 256 -16.90 -19.70 5.61
CA PRO A 256 -18.28 -20.05 5.93
C PRO A 256 -18.91 -19.15 6.99
N LEU A 257 -18.11 -18.49 7.84
CA LEU A 257 -18.61 -17.61 8.90
C LEU A 257 -19.48 -16.49 8.33
N GLY A 258 -19.12 -15.92 7.18
CA GLY A 258 -19.93 -14.92 6.48
C GLY A 258 -21.28 -15.48 6.02
N VAL A 259 -21.31 -16.71 5.50
CA VAL A 259 -22.55 -17.38 5.08
C VAL A 259 -23.42 -17.76 6.27
N THR A 260 -22.83 -18.27 7.36
CA THR A 260 -23.60 -18.62 8.57
C THR A 260 -24.25 -17.38 9.17
N ILE A 261 -23.52 -16.28 9.32
CA ILE A 261 -24.07 -15.02 9.82
C ILE A 261 -25.11 -14.47 8.83
N GLY A 262 -24.80 -14.50 7.53
CA GLY A 262 -25.70 -14.08 6.46
C GLY A 262 -27.02 -14.84 6.47
N ASN A 263 -27.01 -16.15 6.73
CA ASN A 263 -28.22 -16.96 6.87
C ASN A 263 -29.07 -16.55 8.07
N TYR A 264 -28.46 -16.19 9.20
CA TYR A 264 -29.19 -15.65 10.35
C TYR A 264 -29.78 -14.27 10.04
N VAL A 265 -29.05 -13.41 9.33
CA VAL A 265 -29.57 -12.12 8.84
C VAL A 265 -30.75 -12.34 7.90
N SER A 266 -30.65 -13.27 6.95
CA SER A 266 -31.72 -13.69 6.05
C SER A 266 -32.97 -14.18 6.81
N GLN A 267 -32.80 -15.03 7.82
CA GLN A 267 -33.90 -15.52 8.65
C GLN A 267 -34.55 -14.38 9.45
N PHE A 268 -33.74 -13.48 10.00
CA PHE A 268 -34.22 -12.32 10.73
C PHE A 268 -35.00 -11.35 9.83
N LEU A 269 -34.50 -11.09 8.62
CA LEU A 269 -35.18 -10.29 7.62
C LEU A 269 -36.50 -10.93 7.19
N ASN A 270 -36.53 -12.24 6.92
CA ASN A 270 -37.77 -12.95 6.62
C ASN A 270 -38.78 -12.86 7.78
N TYR A 271 -38.31 -12.97 9.02
CA TYR A 271 -39.16 -12.76 10.19
C TYR A 271 -39.73 -11.33 10.23
N LEU A 272 -38.89 -10.31 10.02
CA LEU A 272 -39.34 -8.92 9.95
C LEU A 272 -40.31 -8.69 8.79
N THR A 273 -40.03 -9.20 7.59
CA THR A 273 -40.92 -9.01 6.43
C THR A 273 -42.30 -9.60 6.68
N ASN A 274 -42.37 -10.79 7.29
CA ASN A 274 -43.65 -11.48 7.55
C ASN A 274 -44.47 -10.89 8.70
N ASN A 275 -43.83 -10.24 9.69
CA ASN A 275 -44.52 -9.73 10.88
C ASN A 275 -44.61 -8.20 10.90
N PHE A 276 -43.60 -7.51 10.37
CA PHE A 276 -43.38 -6.06 10.44
C PHE A 276 -42.64 -5.54 9.20
N GLY A 277 -43.23 -5.69 8.00
CA GLY A 277 -42.63 -5.34 6.70
C GLY A 277 -41.78 -4.05 6.67
N PRO A 278 -42.29 -2.90 7.16
CA PRO A 278 -41.52 -1.66 7.17
C PRO A 278 -40.22 -1.70 7.99
N LEU A 279 -40.15 -2.53 9.04
CA LEU A 279 -38.94 -2.70 9.85
C LEU A 279 -37.87 -3.52 9.12
N ALA A 280 -38.27 -4.40 8.19
CA ALA A 280 -37.32 -5.12 7.35
C ALA A 280 -36.58 -4.15 6.42
N VAL A 281 -37.30 -3.21 5.80
CA VAL A 281 -36.72 -2.18 4.93
C VAL A 281 -35.90 -1.16 5.73
N LEU A 282 -36.34 -0.79 6.94
CA LEU A 282 -35.53 -0.01 7.89
C LEU A 282 -34.18 -0.70 8.14
N PHE A 283 -34.20 -2.00 8.47
CA PHE A 283 -32.98 -2.75 8.72
C PHE A 283 -32.08 -2.77 7.49
N MET A 284 -32.65 -3.06 6.32
CA MET A 284 -31.88 -3.07 5.08
C MET A 284 -31.28 -1.71 4.76
N GLY A 285 -32.03 -0.61 4.88
CA GLY A 285 -31.49 0.73 4.68
C GLY A 285 -30.35 1.04 5.66
N ALA A 286 -30.48 0.64 6.92
CA ALA A 286 -29.49 0.90 7.97
C ALA A 286 -28.19 0.08 7.81
N PHE A 287 -28.29 -1.17 7.39
CA PHE A 287 -27.17 -2.13 7.44
C PHE A 287 -26.69 -2.60 6.07
N ALA A 288 -27.33 -2.25 4.96
CA ALA A 288 -26.95 -2.72 3.61
C ALA A 288 -25.45 -2.54 3.33
N GLN A 289 -24.90 -1.34 3.56
CA GLN A 289 -23.50 -1.05 3.28
C GLN A 289 -22.52 -1.74 4.24
N LEU A 290 -22.95 -2.04 5.47
CA LEU A 290 -22.17 -2.87 6.39
C LEU A 290 -22.14 -4.34 5.93
N LEU A 291 -23.24 -4.83 5.36
CA LEU A 291 -23.30 -6.15 4.72
C LEU A 291 -22.48 -6.20 3.42
N VAL A 292 -22.36 -5.07 2.70
CA VAL A 292 -21.44 -4.92 1.57
C VAL A 292 -19.99 -5.03 2.04
N MET A 293 -19.62 -4.29 3.08
CA MET A 293 -18.28 -4.28 3.67
C MET A 293 -17.78 -5.68 4.06
N THR A 294 -18.68 -6.52 4.56
CA THR A 294 -18.36 -7.90 4.99
C THR A 294 -18.54 -8.94 3.88
N GLY A 295 -19.05 -8.56 2.71
CA GLY A 295 -19.42 -9.47 1.61
C GLY A 295 -20.73 -10.25 1.84
N MET A 296 -21.37 -10.09 3.00
CA MET A 296 -22.57 -10.84 3.37
C MET A 296 -23.81 -10.44 2.55
N HIS A 297 -23.83 -9.29 1.89
CA HIS A 297 -24.94 -8.91 1.01
C HIS A 297 -25.22 -9.96 -0.09
N THR A 298 -24.20 -10.70 -0.54
CA THR A 298 -24.34 -11.77 -1.54
C THR A 298 -25.19 -12.95 -1.05
N THR A 299 -25.28 -13.16 0.27
CA THR A 299 -26.12 -14.21 0.86
C THR A 299 -27.61 -13.85 0.81
N LEU A 300 -27.95 -12.60 0.48
CA LEU A 300 -29.33 -12.13 0.35
C LEU A 300 -29.86 -12.29 -1.08
N THR A 301 -29.00 -12.57 -2.07
CA THR A 301 -29.39 -12.77 -3.48
C THR A 301 -30.50 -13.81 -3.67
N PRO A 302 -30.53 -14.97 -2.97
CA PRO A 302 -31.63 -15.92 -3.08
C PRO A 302 -32.99 -15.33 -2.64
N ILE A 303 -33.01 -14.46 -1.62
CA ILE A 303 -34.23 -13.75 -1.18
C ILE A 303 -34.72 -12.81 -2.28
N LEU A 304 -33.79 -12.04 -2.86
CA LEU A 304 -34.08 -11.15 -4.00
C LEU A 304 -34.68 -11.92 -5.18
N LEU A 305 -34.03 -13.00 -5.61
CA LEU A 305 -34.49 -13.82 -6.74
C LEU A 305 -35.82 -14.50 -6.46
N THR A 306 -36.04 -14.99 -5.24
CA THR A 306 -37.33 -15.59 -4.84
C THR A 306 -38.46 -14.56 -4.87
N SER A 307 -38.19 -13.33 -4.41
CA SER A 307 -39.18 -12.25 -4.40
C SER A 307 -39.54 -11.82 -5.82
N LEU A 308 -38.55 -11.69 -6.70
CA LEU A 308 -38.78 -11.42 -8.13
C LEU A 308 -39.55 -12.55 -8.82
N ALA A 309 -39.22 -13.80 -8.55
CA ALA A 309 -39.92 -14.94 -9.14
C ALA A 309 -41.37 -15.06 -8.66
N THR A 310 -41.65 -14.68 -7.41
CA THR A 310 -42.97 -14.82 -6.78
C THR A 310 -43.88 -13.62 -7.05
N TYR A 311 -43.34 -12.39 -6.94
CA TYR A 311 -44.10 -11.15 -6.96
C TYR A 311 -43.82 -10.28 -8.20
N GLY A 312 -42.75 -10.56 -8.94
CA GLY A 312 -42.31 -9.76 -10.09
C GLY A 312 -41.54 -8.49 -9.70
N TYR A 313 -41.29 -8.26 -8.41
CA TYR A 313 -40.55 -7.11 -7.88
C TYR A 313 -39.82 -7.47 -6.58
N ASP A 314 -38.90 -6.59 -6.18
CA ASP A 314 -38.28 -6.56 -4.87
C ASP A 314 -38.65 -5.29 -4.12
N ASP A 315 -39.05 -5.43 -2.87
CA ASP A 315 -39.46 -4.36 -1.96
C ASP A 315 -38.53 -4.24 -0.74
N LEU A 316 -37.44 -5.01 -0.69
CA LEU A 316 -36.59 -5.13 0.49
C LEU A 316 -35.11 -4.84 0.20
N ILE A 317 -34.49 -5.62 -0.70
CA ILE A 317 -33.03 -5.65 -0.82
C ILE A 317 -32.52 -4.46 -1.63
N VAL A 318 -32.97 -4.33 -2.87
CA VAL A 318 -32.61 -3.29 -3.82
C VAL A 318 -33.04 -1.91 -3.31
N PRO A 319 -34.27 -1.69 -2.78
CA PRO A 319 -34.62 -0.41 -2.18
C PRO A 319 -33.74 -0.05 -0.98
N GLY A 320 -33.40 -1.02 -0.11
CA GLY A 320 -32.48 -0.80 1.01
C GLY A 320 -31.05 -0.45 0.56
N MET A 321 -30.55 -1.12 -0.49
CA MET A 321 -29.25 -0.83 -1.08
C MET A 321 -29.19 0.57 -1.69
N LEU A 322 -30.25 1.03 -2.37
CA LEU A 322 -30.33 2.39 -2.90
C LEU A 322 -30.18 3.45 -1.80
N LEU A 323 -30.82 3.23 -0.64
CA LEU A 323 -30.68 4.13 0.51
C LEU A 323 -29.26 4.12 1.06
N GLY A 324 -28.61 2.95 1.11
CA GLY A 324 -27.20 2.83 1.44
C GLY A 324 -26.30 3.64 0.51
N LEU A 325 -26.56 3.59 -0.81
CA LEU A 325 -25.84 4.38 -1.80
C LEU A 325 -26.10 5.90 -1.64
N ALA A 326 -27.32 6.28 -1.29
CA ALA A 326 -27.66 7.67 -0.95
C ALA A 326 -26.84 8.19 0.24
N ALA A 327 -26.69 7.36 1.28
CA ALA A 327 -25.90 7.68 2.45
C ALA A 327 -24.41 7.79 2.12
N GLU A 328 -23.85 6.85 1.35
CA GLU A 328 -22.45 6.88 0.92
C GLU A 328 -22.15 8.13 0.07
N ALA A 329 -23.03 8.47 -0.88
CA ALA A 329 -22.91 9.69 -1.67
C ALA A 329 -22.93 10.95 -0.79
N ALA A 330 -23.80 11.00 0.23
CA ALA A 330 -23.89 12.11 1.17
C ALA A 330 -22.63 12.26 2.04
N ILE A 331 -22.11 11.14 2.56
CA ILE A 331 -20.89 11.11 3.37
C ILE A 331 -19.70 11.59 2.55
N CYS A 332 -19.55 11.04 1.35
CA CYS A 332 -18.49 11.40 0.43
C CYS A 332 -18.56 12.88 0.03
N LEU A 333 -19.75 13.42 -0.23
CA LEU A 333 -19.91 14.84 -0.51
C LEU A 333 -19.53 15.71 0.68
N ALA A 334 -20.02 15.39 1.88
CA ALA A 334 -19.69 16.14 3.10
C ALA A 334 -18.19 16.11 3.41
N ALA A 335 -17.58 14.93 3.31
CA ALA A 335 -16.15 14.73 3.52
C ALA A 335 -15.31 15.46 2.47
N GLY A 336 -15.67 15.39 1.19
CA GLY A 336 -14.95 16.07 0.11
C GLY A 336 -15.02 17.60 0.20
N ILE A 337 -16.13 18.16 0.65
CA ILE A 337 -16.24 19.61 0.90
C ILE A 337 -15.34 20.02 2.07
N LYS A 338 -15.23 19.19 3.11
CA LYS A 338 -14.51 19.50 4.36
C LYS A 338 -13.01 19.17 4.30
N ALA A 339 -12.59 18.27 3.41
CA ALA A 339 -11.20 17.89 3.26
C ALA A 339 -10.35 19.04 2.67
N ASN A 340 -9.14 19.19 3.21
CA ASN A 340 -8.12 20.11 2.67
C ASN A 340 -7.14 19.39 1.74
N ASP A 341 -6.87 18.10 2.00
CA ASP A 341 -6.03 17.26 1.17
C ASP A 341 -6.64 17.03 -0.23
N ALA A 342 -5.89 17.37 -1.27
CA ALA A 342 -6.35 17.33 -2.66
C ALA A 342 -6.69 15.91 -3.12
N GLU A 343 -5.87 14.92 -2.77
CA GLU A 343 -6.09 13.52 -3.13
C GLU A 343 -7.36 12.99 -2.45
N PHE A 344 -7.49 13.18 -1.13
CA PHE A 344 -8.68 12.75 -0.39
C PHE A 344 -9.95 13.46 -0.86
N LYS A 345 -9.85 14.73 -1.23
CA LYS A 345 -10.96 15.51 -1.79
C LYS A 345 -11.40 14.96 -3.15
N GLN A 346 -10.44 14.66 -4.03
CA GLN A 346 -10.72 14.03 -5.32
C GLN A 346 -11.39 12.66 -5.14
N VAL A 347 -10.84 11.80 -4.27
CA VAL A 347 -11.42 10.50 -3.94
C VAL A 347 -12.82 10.63 -3.39
N SER A 348 -13.06 11.62 -2.53
CA SER A 348 -14.38 11.83 -1.93
C SER A 348 -15.41 12.24 -2.98
N PHE A 349 -15.10 13.21 -3.85
CA PHE A 349 -16.06 13.63 -4.87
C PHE A 349 -16.31 12.56 -5.94
N SER A 350 -15.25 11.87 -6.41
CA SER A 350 -15.42 10.79 -7.38
C SER A 350 -16.26 9.66 -6.79
N SER A 351 -15.97 9.26 -5.55
CA SER A 351 -16.73 8.23 -4.85
C SER A 351 -18.19 8.60 -4.61
N ALA A 352 -18.49 9.89 -4.40
CA ALA A 352 -19.88 10.35 -4.29
C ALA A 352 -20.67 10.10 -5.59
N ILE A 353 -20.05 10.38 -6.74
CA ILE A 353 -20.66 10.14 -8.05
C ILE A 353 -20.82 8.64 -8.28
N THR A 354 -19.76 7.86 -8.02
CA THR A 354 -19.78 6.40 -8.21
C THR A 354 -20.84 5.72 -7.33
N ALA A 355 -21.02 6.18 -6.09
CA ALA A 355 -22.09 5.71 -5.22
C ALA A 355 -23.48 5.98 -5.82
N LEU A 356 -23.72 7.18 -6.39
CA LEU A 356 -24.99 7.46 -7.09
C LEU A 356 -25.21 6.56 -8.30
N MET A 357 -24.13 6.15 -8.97
CA MET A 357 -24.16 5.28 -10.15
C MET A 357 -24.44 3.81 -9.80
N GLY A 358 -24.37 3.43 -8.52
CA GLY A 358 -24.70 2.08 -8.05
C GLY A 358 -23.50 1.30 -7.50
N VAL A 359 -22.32 1.92 -7.42
CA VAL A 359 -21.09 1.27 -6.97
C VAL A 359 -20.62 1.93 -5.68
N SER A 360 -20.75 1.22 -4.57
CA SER A 360 -20.47 1.72 -3.22
C SER A 360 -19.02 1.58 -2.77
N GLU A 361 -18.25 0.67 -3.37
CA GLU A 361 -16.93 0.26 -2.91
C GLU A 361 -15.93 1.42 -2.80
N PRO A 362 -15.81 2.35 -3.77
CA PRO A 362 -14.94 3.51 -3.62
C PRO A 362 -15.34 4.40 -2.44
N ALA A 363 -16.65 4.62 -2.23
CA ALA A 363 -17.16 5.45 -1.14
C ALA A 363 -16.96 4.80 0.23
N LEU A 364 -17.40 3.55 0.33
CA LEU A 364 -17.37 2.77 1.55
C LEU A 364 -15.93 2.59 2.06
N TYR A 365 -15.01 2.17 1.18
CA TYR A 365 -13.62 1.89 1.56
C TYR A 365 -12.70 3.10 1.47
N GLY A 366 -12.92 3.99 0.50
CA GLY A 366 -12.09 5.18 0.26
C GLY A 366 -12.38 6.34 1.20
N VAL A 367 -13.59 6.43 1.76
CA VAL A 367 -14.01 7.55 2.61
C VAL A 367 -14.63 7.08 3.93
N THR A 368 -15.76 6.37 3.87
CA THR A 368 -16.61 6.11 5.06
C THR A 368 -15.89 5.30 6.12
N LEU A 369 -15.26 4.18 5.74
CA LEU A 369 -14.51 3.31 6.66
C LEU A 369 -13.27 4.01 7.24
N ARG A 370 -12.66 4.92 6.49
CA ARG A 370 -11.46 5.65 6.91
C ARG A 370 -11.76 6.69 7.97
N LEU A 371 -12.83 7.46 7.77
CA LEU A 371 -13.27 8.45 8.72
C LEU A 371 -13.96 7.83 9.94
N LYS A 372 -14.51 6.60 9.81
CA LYS A 372 -15.19 5.76 10.83
C LYS A 372 -16.46 6.37 11.40
N LYS A 373 -16.37 7.61 11.90
CA LYS A 373 -17.46 8.40 12.45
C LYS A 373 -18.67 8.46 11.52
N PRO A 374 -18.54 8.65 10.19
CA PRO A 374 -19.70 8.72 9.29
C PRO A 374 -20.57 7.46 9.23
N ILE A 375 -20.05 6.29 9.65
CA ILE A 375 -20.80 5.02 9.68
C ILE A 375 -22.10 5.17 10.49
N VAL A 376 -22.09 5.95 11.59
CA VAL A 376 -23.31 6.17 12.38
C VAL A 376 -24.33 6.99 11.61
N GLY A 377 -23.89 8.02 10.87
CA GLY A 377 -24.74 8.81 9.99
C GLY A 377 -25.36 7.97 8.87
N MET A 378 -24.58 7.05 8.31
CA MET A 378 -25.06 6.06 7.34
C MET A 378 -26.18 5.20 7.90
N ILE A 379 -25.98 4.60 9.09
CA ILE A 379 -26.97 3.74 9.75
C ILE A 379 -28.24 4.53 10.06
N LEU A 380 -28.12 5.73 10.63
CA LEU A 380 -29.25 6.55 11.01
C LEU A 380 -30.05 7.03 9.79
N GLY A 381 -29.37 7.56 8.77
CA GLY A 381 -30.02 8.01 7.54
C GLY A 381 -30.71 6.85 6.84
N GLY A 382 -29.99 5.74 6.67
CA GLY A 382 -30.51 4.53 6.06
C GLY A 382 -31.70 3.93 6.82
N ALA A 383 -31.69 3.94 8.15
CA ALA A 383 -32.82 3.47 8.96
C ALA A 383 -34.07 4.34 8.74
N VAL A 384 -33.94 5.66 8.78
CA VAL A 384 -35.09 6.57 8.64
C VAL A 384 -35.64 6.53 7.21
N GLY A 385 -34.77 6.56 6.19
CA GLY A 385 -35.18 6.39 4.79
C GLY A 385 -35.77 5.01 4.52
N GLY A 386 -35.23 3.96 5.15
CA GLY A 386 -35.71 2.58 5.02
C GLY A 386 -37.08 2.40 5.64
N LEU A 387 -37.31 2.99 6.81
CA LEU A 387 -38.64 3.04 7.42
C LEU A 387 -39.63 3.74 6.50
N TYR A 388 -39.23 4.87 5.91
CA TYR A 388 -40.07 5.61 4.96
C TYR A 388 -40.40 4.77 3.71
N PHE A 389 -39.40 4.13 3.09
CA PHE A 389 -39.61 3.23 1.95
C PHE A 389 -40.55 2.08 2.29
N GLY A 390 -40.37 1.46 3.45
CA GLY A 390 -41.22 0.39 3.94
C GLY A 390 -42.67 0.83 4.18
N LEU A 391 -42.88 2.01 4.74
CA LEU A 391 -44.23 2.58 4.95
C LEU A 391 -44.92 2.93 3.63
N MET A 392 -44.17 3.45 2.66
CA MET A 392 -44.67 3.82 1.33
C MET A 392 -44.70 2.63 0.35
N LYS A 393 -44.26 1.44 0.78
CA LYS A 393 -44.22 0.19 0.00
C LYS A 393 -43.49 0.34 -1.35
N ILE A 394 -42.34 1.01 -1.30
CA ILE A 394 -41.50 1.24 -2.46
C ILE A 394 -40.87 -0.08 -2.92
N ASN A 395 -40.99 -0.39 -4.20
CA ASN A 395 -40.46 -1.61 -4.80
C ASN A 395 -39.94 -1.35 -6.22
N THR A 396 -39.20 -2.30 -6.77
CA THR A 396 -38.64 -2.23 -8.13
C THR A 396 -38.55 -3.62 -8.77
N PRO A 397 -38.81 -3.76 -10.09
CA PRO A 397 -38.60 -5.01 -10.81
C PRO A 397 -37.14 -5.21 -11.27
N VAL A 398 -36.28 -4.21 -11.07
CA VAL A 398 -34.88 -4.21 -11.51
C VAL A 398 -33.97 -4.60 -10.34
N VAL A 399 -33.00 -5.49 -10.59
CA VAL A 399 -32.04 -6.01 -9.60
C VAL A 399 -30.84 -5.10 -9.32
N ILE A 400 -30.81 -3.91 -9.93
CA ILE A 400 -29.70 -2.97 -9.86
C ILE A 400 -30.09 -1.81 -8.96
N ALA A 401 -29.38 -1.66 -7.84
CA ALA A 401 -29.51 -0.49 -6.98
C ALA A 401 -28.66 0.65 -7.57
N SER A 402 -29.29 1.65 -8.17
CA SER A 402 -28.64 2.83 -8.73
C SER A 402 -29.64 3.97 -8.85
N PHE A 403 -29.18 5.21 -8.75
CA PHE A 403 -30.03 6.37 -9.04
C PHE A 403 -30.34 6.51 -10.53
N VAL A 404 -29.55 5.87 -11.42
CA VAL A 404 -29.90 5.76 -12.84
C VAL A 404 -31.14 4.89 -13.03
N ALA A 405 -31.31 3.86 -12.18
CA ALA A 405 -32.46 2.98 -12.19
C ALA A 405 -33.67 3.55 -11.42
N LEU A 406 -33.61 4.79 -10.90
CA LEU A 406 -34.70 5.40 -10.15
C LEU A 406 -36.07 5.39 -10.88
N PRO A 407 -36.15 5.55 -12.22
CA PRO A 407 -37.42 5.44 -12.94
C PRO A 407 -38.09 4.05 -12.89
N SER A 408 -37.36 2.99 -12.55
CA SER A 408 -37.95 1.63 -12.44
C SER A 408 -38.71 1.40 -11.14
N TYR A 409 -38.60 2.30 -10.16
CA TYR A 409 -39.26 2.16 -8.88
C TYR A 409 -40.77 2.46 -8.98
N SER A 410 -41.57 1.74 -8.20
CA SER A 410 -43.03 1.82 -8.20
C SER A 410 -43.58 3.24 -7.98
N ASN A 411 -42.83 4.08 -7.26
CA ASN A 411 -43.13 5.49 -7.12
C ASN A 411 -41.85 6.32 -7.01
N VAL A 412 -41.45 6.94 -8.13
CA VAL A 412 -40.23 7.76 -8.24
C VAL A 412 -40.21 8.92 -7.25
N LEU A 413 -41.35 9.56 -6.98
CA LEU A 413 -41.42 10.69 -6.04
C LEU A 413 -41.07 10.22 -4.62
N HIS A 414 -41.72 9.16 -4.14
CA HIS A 414 -41.43 8.62 -2.81
C HIS A 414 -40.04 7.99 -2.71
N ALA A 415 -39.56 7.34 -3.79
CA ALA A 415 -38.19 6.86 -3.86
C ALA A 415 -37.18 8.02 -3.70
N THR A 416 -37.42 9.14 -4.37
CA THR A 416 -36.59 10.35 -4.26
C THR A 416 -36.65 10.94 -2.85
N ILE A 417 -37.84 11.03 -2.24
CA ILE A 417 -38.01 11.58 -0.88
C ILE A 417 -37.26 10.74 0.15
N GLY A 418 -37.41 9.41 0.13
CA GLY A 418 -36.72 8.54 1.08
C GLY A 418 -35.20 8.60 0.91
N SER A 419 -34.71 8.63 -0.33
CA SER A 419 -33.28 8.83 -0.61
C SER A 419 -32.78 10.20 -0.13
N LEU A 420 -33.57 11.26 -0.31
CA LEU A 420 -33.21 12.60 0.17
C LEU A 420 -33.20 12.68 1.71
N ILE A 421 -34.13 12.01 2.39
CA ILE A 421 -34.12 11.89 3.86
C ILE A 421 -32.82 11.23 4.32
N THR A 422 -32.46 10.09 3.73
CA THR A 422 -31.20 9.39 4.03
C THR A 422 -30.00 10.29 3.77
N PHE A 423 -29.97 10.95 2.62
CA PHE A 423 -28.89 11.83 2.22
C PHE A 423 -28.69 12.98 3.21
N VAL A 424 -29.76 13.68 3.57
CA VAL A 424 -29.70 14.83 4.49
C VAL A 424 -29.20 14.41 5.88
N ILE A 425 -29.68 13.28 6.40
CA ILE A 425 -29.26 12.79 7.72
C ILE A 425 -27.78 12.39 7.69
N ALA A 426 -27.36 11.61 6.70
CA ALA A 426 -25.98 11.15 6.57
C ALA A 426 -25.01 12.32 6.32
N PHE A 427 -25.39 13.28 5.48
CA PHE A 427 -24.64 14.52 5.23
C PHE A 427 -24.50 15.33 6.51
N ALA A 428 -25.61 15.65 7.17
CA ALA A 428 -25.61 16.48 8.37
C ALA A 428 -24.79 15.84 9.50
N TYR A 429 -24.98 14.54 9.73
CA TYR A 429 -24.20 13.82 10.73
C TYR A 429 -22.70 13.90 10.43
N THR A 430 -22.30 13.61 9.19
CA THR A 430 -20.89 13.67 8.76
C THR A 430 -20.31 15.07 8.92
N TRP A 431 -21.06 16.09 8.49
CA TRP A 431 -20.66 17.48 8.55
C TRP A 431 -20.32 17.97 9.97
N PHE A 432 -21.15 17.59 10.95
CA PHE A 432 -21.00 18.02 12.34
C PHE A 432 -20.01 17.16 13.15
N VAL A 433 -19.93 15.86 12.86
CA VAL A 433 -19.16 14.92 13.69
C VAL A 433 -17.72 14.74 13.23
N VAL A 434 -17.47 14.75 11.92
CA VAL A 434 -16.10 14.69 11.37
C VAL A 434 -15.44 16.04 11.59
N LYS A 435 -14.23 16.06 12.15
CA LYS A 435 -13.42 17.26 12.38
C LYS A 435 -12.17 17.22 11.50
N ASP A 436 -11.49 18.35 11.37
CA ASP A 436 -10.31 18.46 10.51
C ASP A 436 -9.18 17.50 10.92
N SER A 437 -9.09 17.16 12.21
CA SER A 437 -8.17 16.17 12.78
C SER A 437 -8.45 14.73 12.37
N ASP A 438 -9.65 14.43 11.85
CA ASP A 438 -10.04 13.08 11.47
C ASP A 438 -9.56 12.70 10.05
N PHE A 439 -9.11 13.68 9.26
CA PHE A 439 -8.66 13.43 7.90
C PHE A 439 -7.21 12.92 7.90
N PRO A 440 -6.93 11.80 7.19
CA PRO A 440 -5.66 11.08 7.29
C PRO A 440 -4.43 11.87 6.81
N ASN A 441 -4.62 12.96 6.07
CA ASN A 441 -3.55 13.76 5.45
C ASN A 441 -3.54 15.23 5.90
N ASN A 442 -4.49 15.69 6.72
CA ASN A 442 -4.52 17.09 7.17
C ASN A 442 -3.42 17.44 8.20
N ASN A 443 -2.68 16.44 8.69
CA ASN A 443 -1.55 16.61 9.62
C ASN A 443 -0.18 16.39 8.95
N VAL A 444 -0.13 16.33 7.62
CA VAL A 444 1.12 16.32 6.84
C VAL A 444 1.12 17.60 6.01
N ALA A 445 2.17 18.40 6.13
CA ALA A 445 2.30 19.65 5.39
C ALA A 445 2.17 19.36 3.88
N THR A 446 1.07 19.83 3.30
CA THR A 446 0.77 19.76 1.87
C THR A 446 1.84 20.47 1.07
N VAL A 447 2.65 19.72 0.33
CA VAL A 447 3.34 20.24 -0.86
C VAL A 447 2.32 20.15 -1.98
N THR A 448 1.72 21.29 -2.29
CA THR A 448 0.74 21.41 -3.37
C THR A 448 1.48 21.34 -4.70
N GLU A 449 1.46 20.17 -5.36
CA GLU A 449 1.73 20.07 -6.79
C GLU A 449 0.48 20.55 -7.55
N THR A 450 0.57 21.74 -8.14
CA THR A 450 -0.21 22.06 -9.33
C THR A 450 0.70 21.88 -10.53
N ALA A 451 0.49 20.77 -11.24
CA ALA A 451 0.94 20.60 -12.60
C ALA A 451 0.16 21.58 -13.50
N ASP A 452 0.87 22.51 -14.13
CA ASP A 452 0.53 22.96 -15.47
C ASP A 452 1.83 23.02 -16.27
N VAL A 453 1.83 22.26 -17.36
CA VAL A 453 2.92 22.17 -18.32
C VAL A 453 2.81 23.38 -19.24
N GLU A 454 3.74 24.33 -19.11
CA GLU A 454 4.18 25.18 -20.22
C GLU A 454 5.66 25.51 -20.08
N ALA A 455 6.40 25.33 -21.18
CA ALA A 455 7.86 25.36 -21.27
C ALA A 455 8.49 26.70 -20.81
N PRO A 456 9.70 26.70 -20.22
CA PRO A 456 10.31 27.92 -19.72
C PRO A 456 11.03 28.70 -20.83
N ALA A 457 10.75 30.00 -20.90
CA ALA A 457 11.67 30.99 -21.45
C ALA A 457 12.39 31.70 -20.29
N ALA A 458 13.72 31.82 -20.41
CA ALA A 458 14.63 32.50 -19.48
C ALA A 458 14.16 33.94 -19.14
N THR A 459 14.49 34.57 -18.00
CA THR A 459 15.84 34.84 -17.47
C THR A 459 15.73 35.51 -16.08
N GLU A 460 16.63 35.15 -15.14
CA GLU A 460 17.24 35.98 -14.04
C GLU A 460 16.33 36.77 -13.05
N THR A 461 16.43 36.71 -11.71
CA THR A 461 17.61 36.73 -10.81
C THR A 461 17.18 36.50 -9.32
N THR A 462 18.00 35.71 -8.58
CA THR A 462 18.45 35.78 -7.15
C THR A 462 17.44 36.19 -6.03
N GLU A 463 17.26 35.48 -4.90
CA GLU A 463 18.23 34.88 -3.96
C GLU A 463 17.73 33.59 -3.23
N GLU A 464 18.73 32.85 -2.75
CA GLU A 464 18.81 31.48 -2.26
C GLU A 464 18.08 31.15 -0.93
N GLN A 465 17.42 29.99 -0.92
CA GLN A 465 17.48 29.06 0.22
C GLN A 465 17.96 27.70 -0.30
N THR A 466 19.16 27.32 0.11
CA THR A 466 19.90 26.14 -0.37
C THR A 466 19.25 24.82 0.04
N VAL A 467 18.47 24.22 -0.86
CA VAL A 467 18.25 22.77 -0.88
C VAL A 467 19.50 22.17 -1.52
N VAL A 468 20.26 21.36 -0.79
CA VAL A 468 21.49 20.75 -1.32
C VAL A 468 21.10 19.62 -2.28
N GLU A 469 20.82 19.97 -3.52
CA GLU A 469 20.85 19.03 -4.64
C GLU A 469 22.27 18.46 -4.76
N LYS A 470 22.40 17.13 -4.76
CA LYS A 470 23.70 16.48 -4.94
C LYS A 470 23.77 15.95 -6.37
N ILE A 471 24.56 16.62 -7.19
CA ILE A 471 24.81 16.23 -8.58
C ILE A 471 25.93 15.19 -8.64
N VAL A 472 25.72 14.11 -9.39
CA VAL A 472 26.74 13.14 -9.79
C VAL A 472 27.17 13.46 -11.21
N LEU A 473 28.47 13.67 -11.42
CA LEU A 473 29.00 13.99 -12.74
C LEU A 473 29.15 12.73 -13.61
N ALA A 474 29.19 12.90 -14.92
CA ALA A 474 29.48 11.84 -15.87
C ALA A 474 30.95 11.40 -15.67
N PRO A 475 31.21 10.11 -15.39
CA PRO A 475 32.57 9.64 -15.14
C PRO A 475 33.37 9.45 -16.44
N LEU A 476 32.74 9.50 -17.60
CA LEU A 476 33.39 9.27 -18.88
C LEU A 476 32.58 9.93 -20.03
N GLN A 477 33.19 10.11 -21.18
CA GLN A 477 32.53 10.62 -22.38
C GLN A 477 31.72 9.51 -23.08
N GLY A 478 30.50 9.81 -23.52
CA GLY A 478 29.74 8.86 -24.32
C GLY A 478 28.26 9.19 -24.49
N MET A 479 27.52 8.26 -25.09
CA MET A 479 26.07 8.39 -25.24
C MET A 479 25.37 7.80 -24.02
N VAL A 480 24.58 8.61 -23.32
CA VAL A 480 23.82 8.17 -22.15
C VAL A 480 22.61 7.36 -22.61
N ILE A 481 22.43 6.18 -22.02
CA ILE A 481 21.32 5.27 -22.26
C ILE A 481 20.60 5.07 -20.91
N PRO A 482 19.26 5.11 -20.86
CA PRO A 482 18.52 4.76 -19.66
C PRO A 482 18.94 3.38 -19.14
N LEU A 483 19.15 3.25 -17.83
CA LEU A 483 19.61 1.98 -17.25
C LEU A 483 18.64 0.82 -17.56
N ALA A 484 17.34 1.13 -17.62
CA ALA A 484 16.25 0.20 -17.99
C ALA A 484 16.32 -0.34 -19.44
N GLU A 485 17.08 0.31 -20.32
CA GLU A 485 17.25 -0.08 -21.72
C GLU A 485 18.56 -0.84 -21.98
N THR A 486 19.35 -1.09 -20.93
CA THR A 486 20.57 -1.90 -21.05
C THR A 486 20.25 -3.38 -21.23
N ASN A 487 21.14 -4.12 -21.90
CA ASN A 487 20.98 -5.55 -22.13
C ASN A 487 21.27 -6.42 -20.88
N ASP A 488 21.62 -5.80 -19.75
CA ASP A 488 21.87 -6.49 -18.48
C ASP A 488 20.63 -6.44 -17.58
N GLN A 489 20.03 -7.61 -17.33
CA GLN A 489 18.77 -7.70 -16.57
C GLN A 489 18.89 -7.22 -15.11
N ALA A 490 20.07 -7.35 -14.48
CA ALA A 490 20.26 -6.93 -13.10
C ALA A 490 20.24 -5.40 -12.97
N PHE A 491 20.82 -4.70 -13.95
CA PHE A 491 20.78 -3.24 -14.02
C PHE A 491 19.47 -2.71 -14.60
N ALA A 492 18.94 -3.33 -15.66
CA ALA A 492 17.70 -2.91 -16.31
C ALA A 492 16.45 -3.03 -15.41
N SER A 493 16.47 -3.97 -14.46
CA SER A 493 15.41 -4.09 -13.44
C SER A 493 15.49 -3.03 -12.33
N LEU A 494 16.54 -2.21 -12.30
CA LEU A 494 16.85 -1.24 -11.24
C LEU A 494 17.02 -1.88 -9.84
N ALA A 495 17.19 -3.21 -9.76
CA ALA A 495 17.33 -3.93 -8.50
C ALA A 495 18.62 -3.57 -7.74
N LEU A 496 19.66 -3.13 -8.47
CA LEU A 496 20.93 -2.67 -7.92
C LEU A 496 20.95 -1.16 -7.61
N GLY A 497 19.86 -0.45 -7.90
CA GLY A 497 19.71 0.99 -7.72
C GLY A 497 19.27 1.73 -8.98
N LYS A 498 18.91 3.00 -8.83
CA LYS A 498 18.65 3.93 -9.94
C LYS A 498 19.95 4.54 -10.45
N GLY A 499 19.98 4.93 -11.71
CA GLY A 499 21.17 5.53 -12.32
C GLY A 499 21.05 5.66 -13.83
N ALA A 500 22.19 5.65 -14.52
CA ALA A 500 22.28 5.77 -15.96
C ALA A 500 23.37 4.83 -16.50
N ALA A 501 23.28 4.45 -17.77
CA ALA A 501 24.35 3.79 -18.48
C ALA A 501 24.97 4.73 -19.52
N VAL A 502 26.23 4.54 -19.85
CA VAL A 502 26.94 5.33 -20.86
C VAL A 502 27.62 4.37 -21.83
N LYS A 503 27.35 4.52 -23.12
CA LYS A 503 28.11 3.86 -24.18
C LYS A 503 29.41 4.65 -24.40
N PRO A 504 30.58 4.11 -24.03
CA PRO A 504 31.82 4.88 -23.95
C PRO A 504 32.30 5.35 -25.33
N GLN A 505 32.91 6.53 -25.35
CA GLN A 505 33.77 7.01 -26.45
C GLN A 505 35.23 7.20 -25.99
N ASP A 506 35.48 7.03 -24.69
CA ASP A 506 36.78 7.04 -24.05
C ASP A 506 36.97 5.80 -23.15
N ASP A 507 38.22 5.55 -22.78
CA ASP A 507 38.65 4.33 -22.11
C ASP A 507 38.98 4.57 -20.62
N THR A 508 38.63 5.74 -20.06
CA THR A 508 39.00 6.14 -18.69
C THR A 508 37.78 6.56 -17.88
N ILE A 509 37.61 5.95 -16.72
CA ILE A 509 36.61 6.33 -15.71
C ILE A 509 37.23 7.34 -14.76
N ALA A 510 36.75 8.58 -14.85
CA ALA A 510 37.02 9.66 -13.90
C ALA A 510 36.04 9.62 -12.71
N ALA A 511 36.47 10.19 -11.59
CA ALA A 511 35.67 10.27 -10.39
C ALA A 511 34.50 11.27 -10.56
N PRO A 512 33.25 10.85 -10.39
CA PRO A 512 32.09 11.70 -10.62
C PRO A 512 31.82 12.72 -9.49
N PHE A 513 32.56 12.61 -8.38
CA PHE A 513 32.53 13.50 -7.21
C PHE A 513 33.82 13.29 -6.39
N SER A 514 33.99 13.98 -5.27
CA SER A 514 35.04 13.69 -4.28
C SER A 514 34.53 12.72 -3.21
N GLY A 515 35.41 11.82 -2.74
CA GLY A 515 35.02 10.81 -1.77
C GLY A 515 36.05 9.70 -1.56
N LYS A 516 35.56 8.50 -1.27
CA LYS A 516 36.38 7.35 -0.90
C LYS A 516 36.00 6.09 -1.67
N VAL A 517 37.00 5.32 -2.10
CA VAL A 517 36.82 4.00 -2.72
C VAL A 517 36.30 3.04 -1.65
N SER A 518 35.11 2.53 -1.87
CA SER A 518 34.37 1.68 -0.93
C SER A 518 34.58 0.21 -1.19
N ALA A 519 34.75 -0.17 -2.46
CA ALA A 519 35.09 -1.53 -2.87
C ALA A 519 35.70 -1.55 -4.27
N VAL A 520 36.72 -2.37 -4.48
CA VAL A 520 37.29 -2.77 -5.76
C VAL A 520 37.01 -4.24 -5.94
N PHE A 521 36.44 -4.62 -7.09
CA PHE A 521 35.99 -5.98 -7.33
C PHE A 521 37.08 -6.83 -8.00
N PRO A 522 37.12 -8.16 -7.74
CA PRO A 522 38.00 -9.07 -8.45
C PRO A 522 37.84 -8.94 -9.97
N GLY A 523 38.96 -8.84 -10.69
CA GLY A 523 38.96 -8.62 -12.15
C GLY A 523 38.82 -7.14 -12.57
N ASN A 524 38.80 -6.19 -11.64
CA ASN A 524 38.89 -4.74 -11.91
C ASN A 524 37.87 -4.17 -12.92
N HIS A 525 36.76 -4.85 -13.20
CA HIS A 525 35.73 -4.40 -14.15
C HIS A 525 34.63 -3.55 -13.49
N ALA A 526 34.68 -3.41 -12.16
CA ALA A 526 33.74 -2.58 -11.40
C ALA A 526 34.44 -1.91 -10.22
N ILE A 527 33.91 -0.77 -9.80
CA ILE A 527 34.36 -0.02 -8.63
C ILE A 527 33.16 0.57 -7.89
N GLY A 528 33.14 0.38 -6.56
CA GLY A 528 32.20 1.00 -5.64
C GLY A 528 32.85 2.20 -4.96
N ILE A 529 32.23 3.36 -5.05
CA ILE A 529 32.72 4.62 -4.49
C ILE A 529 31.64 5.30 -3.65
N THR A 530 32.03 6.01 -2.60
CA THR A 530 31.10 6.76 -1.75
C THR A 530 31.52 8.23 -1.70
N SER A 531 30.59 9.14 -1.99
CA SER A 531 30.86 10.58 -1.91
C SER A 531 30.95 11.06 -0.47
N ASP A 532 31.60 12.20 -0.24
CA ASP A 532 31.61 12.86 1.09
C ASP A 532 30.20 13.20 1.60
N SER A 533 29.24 13.25 0.68
CA SER A 533 27.84 13.53 0.93
C SER A 533 26.98 12.27 1.15
N GLY A 534 27.56 11.07 1.08
CA GLY A 534 26.91 9.79 1.38
C GLY A 534 26.23 9.09 0.20
N ILE A 535 26.49 9.51 -1.04
CA ILE A 535 26.03 8.79 -2.24
C ILE A 535 26.95 7.59 -2.46
N GLU A 536 26.40 6.38 -2.42
CA GLU A 536 27.11 5.15 -2.78
C GLU A 536 26.86 4.85 -4.26
N LEU A 537 27.92 4.87 -5.06
CA LEU A 537 27.87 4.69 -6.50
C LEU A 537 28.65 3.45 -6.91
N LEU A 538 28.03 2.57 -7.68
CA LEU A 538 28.66 1.45 -8.36
C LEU A 538 28.84 1.82 -9.83
N ILE A 539 30.10 1.82 -10.29
CA ILE A 539 30.45 1.94 -11.70
C ILE A 539 30.89 0.56 -12.17
N HIS A 540 30.15 -0.03 -13.10
CA HIS A 540 30.41 -1.36 -13.66
C HIS A 540 30.64 -1.24 -15.16
N ILE A 541 31.77 -1.74 -15.66
CA ILE A 541 32.18 -1.59 -17.06
C ILE A 541 31.83 -2.86 -17.82
N GLY A 542 30.92 -2.73 -18.76
CA GLY A 542 30.53 -3.78 -19.68
C GLY A 542 29.68 -4.89 -19.05
N ILE A 543 29.03 -5.65 -19.91
CA ILE A 543 28.12 -6.74 -19.54
C ILE A 543 28.89 -8.06 -19.61
N ASP A 544 28.80 -8.88 -18.57
CA ASP A 544 29.52 -10.16 -18.42
C ASP A 544 31.07 -10.08 -18.48
N THR A 545 31.65 -8.88 -18.35
CA THR A 545 33.11 -8.63 -18.39
C THR A 545 33.89 -9.22 -17.22
N VAL A 546 33.20 -9.65 -16.14
CA VAL A 546 33.80 -10.47 -15.08
C VAL A 546 34.49 -11.73 -15.64
N ASN A 547 33.99 -12.26 -16.75
CA ASN A 547 34.55 -13.44 -17.42
C ASN A 547 35.90 -13.15 -18.11
N MET A 548 36.28 -11.88 -18.29
CA MET A 548 37.60 -11.49 -18.79
C MET A 548 38.69 -11.56 -17.70
N GLN A 549 38.33 -11.84 -16.45
CA GLN A 549 39.25 -12.08 -15.33
C GLN A 549 40.32 -10.98 -15.12
N GLY A 550 39.99 -9.75 -15.51
CA GLY A 550 40.89 -8.58 -15.41
C GLY A 550 41.76 -8.30 -16.63
N ASP A 551 41.70 -9.12 -17.69
CA ASP A 551 42.29 -8.72 -18.96
C ASP A 551 41.51 -7.53 -19.56
N GLY A 552 42.23 -6.49 -19.96
CA GLY A 552 41.63 -5.24 -20.44
C GLY A 552 41.24 -4.23 -19.37
N PHE A 553 41.49 -4.47 -18.08
CA PHE A 553 41.13 -3.54 -16.98
C PHE A 553 42.33 -3.20 -16.09
N THR A 554 42.62 -1.90 -15.94
CA THR A 554 43.73 -1.39 -15.11
C THR A 554 43.22 -0.40 -14.08
N ARG A 555 43.21 -0.81 -12.80
CA ARG A 555 42.84 0.07 -11.68
C ARG A 555 43.90 1.12 -11.40
N GLN A 556 43.48 2.32 -11.00
CA GLN A 556 44.37 3.40 -10.57
C GLN A 556 44.26 3.73 -9.07
N VAL A 557 43.28 3.14 -8.39
CA VAL A 557 43.01 3.31 -6.96
C VAL A 557 42.83 1.96 -6.26
N ASN A 558 43.03 1.93 -4.94
CA ASN A 558 42.84 0.77 -4.10
C ASN A 558 41.68 0.98 -3.11
N ASP A 559 41.24 -0.13 -2.50
CA ASP A 559 40.23 -0.09 -1.43
C ASP A 559 40.63 0.86 -0.30
N GLY A 560 39.73 1.80 -0.02
CA GLY A 560 39.90 2.77 1.03
C GLY A 560 40.66 4.03 0.65
N ASP A 561 41.15 4.16 -0.59
CA ASP A 561 41.78 5.39 -1.07
C ASP A 561 40.74 6.52 -1.15
N THR A 562 41.17 7.76 -0.83
CA THR A 562 40.38 8.98 -1.06
C THR A 562 40.71 9.57 -2.42
N PHE A 563 39.73 10.13 -3.12
CA PHE A 563 39.89 10.75 -4.44
C PHE A 563 39.16 12.09 -4.53
N SER A 564 39.61 12.93 -5.46
CA SER A 564 38.91 14.18 -5.84
C SER A 564 38.09 13.98 -7.11
N ALA A 565 37.01 14.75 -7.28
CA ALA A 565 36.24 14.79 -8.53
C ALA A 565 37.16 15.00 -9.75
N GLY A 566 36.92 14.24 -10.83
CA GLY A 566 37.72 14.24 -12.05
C GLY A 566 39.00 13.38 -12.00
N GLN A 567 39.40 12.86 -10.84
CA GLN A 567 40.56 11.95 -10.76
C GLN A 567 40.28 10.63 -11.48
N ALA A 568 41.23 10.12 -12.26
CA ALA A 568 41.11 8.82 -12.91
C ALA A 568 41.07 7.69 -11.85
N LEU A 569 40.05 6.84 -11.94
CA LEU A 569 39.80 5.71 -11.03
C LEU A 569 40.16 4.38 -11.68
N LEU A 570 39.79 4.21 -12.95
CA LEU A 570 39.89 2.94 -13.66
C LEU A 570 40.10 3.20 -15.16
N HIS A 571 40.94 2.40 -15.80
CA HIS A 571 41.13 2.39 -17.26
C HIS A 571 40.70 1.03 -17.80
N PHE A 572 40.00 1.02 -18.93
CA PHE A 572 39.57 -0.19 -19.61
C PHE A 572 39.87 -0.12 -21.11
N ASP A 573 39.94 -1.26 -21.80
CA ASP A 573 40.21 -1.32 -23.24
C ASP A 573 38.93 -1.78 -23.98
N SER A 574 38.16 -0.82 -24.48
CA SER A 574 36.90 -1.07 -25.20
C SER A 574 37.08 -2.00 -26.41
N ALA A 575 38.19 -1.89 -27.14
CA ALA A 575 38.51 -2.75 -28.28
C ALA A 575 38.75 -4.21 -27.85
N LYS A 576 39.41 -4.44 -26.72
CA LYS A 576 39.57 -5.79 -26.14
C LYS A 576 38.26 -6.36 -25.62
N ILE A 577 37.40 -5.54 -25.00
CA ILE A 577 36.07 -5.98 -24.55
C ILE A 577 35.25 -6.46 -25.76
N ALA A 578 35.24 -5.68 -26.84
CA ALA A 578 34.57 -6.04 -28.08
C ALA A 578 35.18 -7.30 -28.74
N ALA A 579 36.51 -7.43 -28.75
CA ALA A 579 37.19 -8.61 -29.29
C ALA A 579 36.91 -9.90 -28.49
N ALA A 580 36.63 -9.77 -27.19
CA ALA A 580 36.20 -10.87 -26.32
C ALA A 580 34.70 -11.22 -26.48
N GLY A 581 33.94 -10.43 -27.26
CA GLY A 581 32.52 -10.67 -27.54
C GLY A 581 31.57 -10.10 -26.48
N TYR A 582 32.03 -9.17 -25.65
CA TYR A 582 31.23 -8.52 -24.62
C TYR A 582 30.85 -7.08 -25.01
N GLU A 583 29.81 -6.54 -24.40
CA GLU A 583 29.47 -5.12 -24.51
C GLU A 583 30.29 -4.29 -23.52
N ASP A 584 30.72 -3.10 -23.93
CA ASP A 584 31.52 -2.14 -23.16
C ASP A 584 30.69 -1.03 -22.48
N THR A 585 29.36 -1.13 -22.52
CA THR A 585 28.45 -0.16 -21.88
C THR A 585 28.77 -0.05 -20.38
N VAL A 586 28.96 1.17 -19.89
CA VAL A 586 29.30 1.45 -18.49
C VAL A 586 28.04 1.76 -17.70
N MET A 587 27.69 0.93 -16.72
CA MET A 587 26.53 1.13 -15.84
C MET A 587 26.96 1.91 -14.60
N ILE A 588 26.24 3.00 -14.31
CA ILE A 588 26.53 3.92 -13.21
C ILE A 588 25.30 3.99 -12.33
N THR A 589 25.37 3.36 -11.16
CA THR A 589 24.18 3.08 -10.32
C THR A 589 24.37 3.57 -8.90
N VAL A 590 23.38 4.29 -8.36
CA VAL A 590 23.33 4.70 -6.95
C VAL A 590 22.79 3.54 -6.11
N THR A 591 23.68 2.79 -5.46
CA THR A 591 23.31 1.54 -4.78
C THR A 591 22.47 1.75 -3.52
N ASN A 592 22.57 2.94 -2.92
CA ASN A 592 21.78 3.34 -1.76
C ASN A 592 20.61 4.26 -2.14
N THR A 593 20.02 4.07 -3.33
CA THR A 593 18.85 4.85 -3.83
C THR A 593 17.75 5.02 -2.78
N MET A 594 17.47 4.00 -1.97
CA MET A 594 16.42 4.02 -0.93
C MET A 594 16.67 5.03 0.20
N ASN A 595 17.87 5.59 0.31
CA ASN A 595 18.23 6.63 1.28
C ASN A 595 17.89 8.04 0.78
N PHE A 596 17.51 8.17 -0.48
CA PHE A 596 17.21 9.42 -1.17
C PHE A 596 15.74 9.46 -1.57
N LEU A 597 15.19 10.67 -1.72
CA LEU A 597 13.82 10.87 -2.21
C LEU A 597 13.70 10.38 -3.65
N ASP A 598 14.67 10.74 -4.50
CA ASP A 598 14.79 10.21 -5.85
C ASP A 598 16.21 10.32 -6.42
N VAL A 599 16.47 9.57 -7.51
CA VAL A 599 17.66 9.67 -8.34
C VAL A 599 17.20 9.77 -9.79
N VAL A 600 17.50 10.89 -10.43
CA VAL A 600 17.02 11.23 -11.79
C VAL A 600 18.21 11.35 -12.73
N ALA A 601 18.15 10.67 -13.88
CA ALA A 601 19.13 10.86 -14.96
C ALA A 601 18.83 12.17 -15.72
N LEU A 602 19.80 13.07 -15.78
CA LEU A 602 19.62 14.41 -16.34
C LEU A 602 19.83 14.47 -17.86
N ALA A 603 20.54 13.50 -18.42
CA ALA A 603 21.02 13.53 -19.81
C ALA A 603 20.59 12.29 -20.63
N ALA A 604 19.42 11.71 -20.36
CA ALA A 604 18.96 10.50 -21.07
C ALA A 604 18.94 10.71 -22.61
N HIS A 605 19.55 9.79 -23.35
CA HIS A 605 19.73 9.82 -24.82
C HIS A 605 20.54 11.00 -25.36
N GLN A 606 21.37 11.63 -24.54
CA GLN A 606 22.26 12.71 -24.96
C GLN A 606 23.73 12.24 -24.90
N GLU A 607 24.58 12.89 -25.69
CA GLU A 607 26.03 12.76 -25.52
C GLU A 607 26.47 13.61 -24.33
N VAL A 608 27.33 13.06 -23.49
CA VAL A 608 27.94 13.74 -22.34
C VAL A 608 29.46 13.68 -22.43
N GLN A 609 30.12 14.72 -21.94
CA GLN A 609 31.55 14.75 -21.67
C GLN A 609 31.83 14.33 -20.23
N ALA A 610 33.03 13.81 -19.96
CA ALA A 610 33.44 13.54 -18.58
C ALA A 610 33.41 14.84 -17.76
N GLY A 611 32.69 14.83 -16.64
CA GLY A 611 32.46 16.00 -15.79
C GLY A 611 31.14 16.75 -16.03
N ASP A 612 30.36 16.40 -17.05
CA ASP A 612 29.00 16.94 -17.23
C ASP A 612 28.04 16.40 -16.15
N GLN A 613 26.88 17.03 -15.96
CA GLN A 613 25.91 16.55 -14.96
C GLN A 613 25.20 15.29 -15.49
N LEU A 614 25.33 14.17 -14.78
CA LEU A 614 24.73 12.90 -15.19
C LEU A 614 23.47 12.57 -14.39
N LEU A 615 23.55 12.64 -13.05
CA LEU A 615 22.43 12.32 -12.16
C LEU A 615 22.18 13.46 -11.17
N ALA A 616 20.92 13.73 -10.87
CA ALA A 616 20.49 14.48 -9.71
C ALA A 616 20.00 13.53 -8.61
N VAL A 617 20.46 13.73 -7.38
CA VAL A 617 20.06 12.95 -6.20
C VAL A 617 19.41 13.88 -5.19
N PHE A 618 18.18 13.54 -4.77
CA PHE A 618 17.29 14.36 -3.94
C PHE A 618 17.13 13.83 -2.51
#